data_AF-A0A9C8T1J9-F1
#
_entry.id   AF-A0A9C8T1J9-F1
#
_cell.length_a   1.000
_cell.length_b   1.000
_cell.length_c   1.000
_cell.angle_alpha   90.00
_cell.angle_beta   90.00
_cell.angle_gamma   90.00
#
_symmetry.space_group_name_H-M   'P 1'
#
loop_
_entity.id
_entity.type
_entity.pdbx_description
1 polymer ?
#
loop_
_entity_poly.entity_id
_entity_poly.type
_entity_poly.pdbx_seq_one_letter_code
_entity_poly.pdbx_strand_id
1 'polypeptide(L)'
;MKKDRTLGWIMIPLLAALALLLLSARGNDRRSLPESEAMGMADFRDFQVTVRTIGVLQAAQSYMVSSQIRGSDAKIIYLVGDGSRVTRGEVLVRFDPAPFEEAVETLEARVESLGAAVEAAKQMLAWKKSEVEQQIATADYNRRVAGLELKRLKDGDGPLSLAQYRDEMDKAAMELKRYQGYLSDLESLRGEGFDNPAELERARENITVFRDKFTSAKRRYDSYRQYVLPSLVEAARAKVENAELTVRQTRQAGVHLVARAAAGLQEVEGKLQGARAALKQAQAELAKTEIRAPFDGLVILYETYRDGQLRKPREGDSVIINQPILYLPDISTMEVKGRVREVDLHKIALGQEATITLEAFPRVTFTGRLAFIGALAARRRDQRSGDKYFQVSFSMDESDPRLRPGMTARVVIHAARLSRVLSVPVQSVFREADRVFVYRWTGNAWEERPVTPGRRNDYYVEILDGLQAGDRVALVRPLSR
;
A
#
# COMPACT_ATOMS: atom_id res chain seq x y z
N MET A 1 84.03 -122.28 41.12
CA MET A 1 82.82 -122.36 41.96
C MET A 1 81.93 -121.16 41.66
N LYS A 2 80.71 -121.43 41.15
CA LYS A 2 79.44 -120.65 41.17
C LYS A 2 79.50 -119.14 40.83
N LYS A 3 78.99 -118.71 39.66
CA LYS A 3 77.57 -118.31 39.36
C LYS A 3 77.23 -116.95 39.98
N ASP A 4 76.59 -115.96 39.35
CA ASP A 4 75.75 -115.81 38.14
C ASP A 4 75.67 -114.28 37.80
N ARG A 5 75.72 -113.87 36.52
CA ARG A 5 74.67 -113.17 35.70
C ARG A 5 73.95 -111.99 36.39
N THR A 6 73.91 -110.77 35.83
CA THR A 6 73.03 -110.28 34.72
C THR A 6 73.56 -108.93 34.16
N LEU A 7 73.72 -108.72 32.84
CA LEU A 7 72.78 -108.32 31.78
C LEU A 7 72.14 -106.91 31.91
N GLY A 8 72.63 -106.00 31.04
CA GLY A 8 71.91 -104.98 30.26
C GLY A 8 70.92 -104.03 30.95
N TRP A 9 71.19 -102.72 30.90
CA TRP A 9 70.22 -101.59 30.76
C TRP A 9 70.87 -100.19 30.88
N ILE A 10 71.89 -99.83 30.06
CA ILE A 10 72.49 -98.46 30.10
C ILE A 10 72.69 -97.80 28.71
N MET A 11 72.32 -98.42 27.59
CA MET A 11 72.67 -97.87 26.26
C MET A 11 71.66 -96.90 25.60
N ILE A 12 70.61 -96.43 26.31
CA ILE A 12 69.57 -95.56 25.71
C ILE A 12 69.73 -94.04 26.00
N PRO A 13 70.39 -93.53 27.06
CA PRO A 13 70.46 -92.08 27.27
C PRO A 13 71.65 -91.40 26.55
N LEU A 14 72.64 -92.14 26.03
CA LEU A 14 73.86 -91.56 25.45
C LEU A 14 73.69 -91.04 24.00
N LEU A 15 72.73 -91.59 23.24
CA LEU A 15 72.44 -91.19 21.86
C LEU A 15 71.55 -89.93 21.75
N ALA A 16 70.80 -89.58 22.81
CA ALA A 16 69.96 -88.38 22.85
C ALA A 16 70.75 -87.09 23.16
N ALA A 17 71.87 -87.20 23.88
CA ALA A 17 72.72 -86.06 24.23
C ALA A 17 73.59 -85.56 23.06
N LEU A 18 73.95 -86.44 22.11
CA LEU A 18 74.77 -86.09 20.94
C LEU A 18 73.95 -85.42 19.82
N ALA A 19 72.65 -85.70 19.72
CA ALA A 19 71.75 -85.06 18.77
C ALA A 19 71.35 -83.62 19.18
N LEU A 20 71.35 -83.30 20.49
CA LEU A 20 71.03 -81.96 20.98
C LEU A 20 72.22 -80.97 20.85
N LEU A 21 73.45 -81.48 20.75
CA LEU A 21 74.68 -80.67 20.64
C LEU A 21 75.04 -80.32 19.18
N LEU A 22 74.40 -80.95 18.20
CA LEU A 22 74.56 -80.64 16.77
C LEU A 22 73.48 -79.67 16.22
N LEU A 23 72.46 -79.33 17.01
CA LEU A 23 71.45 -78.31 16.65
C LEU A 23 71.74 -76.89 17.17
N SER A 24 72.78 -76.68 17.97
CA SER A 24 73.15 -75.36 18.51
C SER A 24 74.24 -74.63 17.72
N ALA A 25 74.74 -75.21 16.62
CA ALA A 25 75.83 -74.66 15.81
C ALA A 25 75.42 -74.28 14.36
N ARG A 26 74.20 -73.75 14.18
CA ARG A 26 73.85 -72.96 12.99
C ARG A 26 73.28 -71.61 13.42
N GLY A 27 74.21 -70.71 13.73
CA GLY A 27 73.97 -69.29 13.87
C GLY A 27 73.26 -68.76 12.64
N ASN A 28 72.07 -68.25 12.91
CA ASN A 28 71.08 -67.69 12.01
C ASN A 28 71.55 -66.32 11.48
N ASP A 29 72.24 -66.29 10.35
CA ASP A 29 72.50 -65.05 9.59
C ASP A 29 71.31 -64.76 8.67
N ARG A 30 70.19 -64.35 9.27
CA ARG A 30 69.08 -63.68 8.59
C ARG A 30 68.97 -62.28 9.16
N ARG A 31 69.52 -61.31 8.42
CA ARG A 31 69.24 -59.88 8.62
C ARG A 31 67.72 -59.67 8.52
N SER A 32 67.08 -59.51 9.66
CA SER A 32 65.70 -59.02 9.77
C SER A 32 65.69 -57.52 9.47
N LEU A 33 64.88 -57.11 8.48
CA LEU A 33 64.48 -55.73 8.29
C LEU A 33 63.80 -55.22 9.58
N PRO A 34 64.09 -54.01 10.08
CA PRO A 34 63.35 -53.49 11.22
C PRO A 34 61.89 -53.16 10.83
N GLU A 35 60.94 -53.95 11.31
CA GLU A 35 59.63 -53.43 11.77
C GLU A 35 59.94 -52.34 12.81
N SER A 36 59.37 -51.13 12.87
CA SER A 36 58.09 -50.62 12.41
C SER A 36 58.16 -49.08 12.46
N GLU A 37 58.87 -48.45 11.54
CA GLU A 37 58.69 -47.00 11.37
C GLU A 37 57.35 -46.82 10.65
N ALA A 38 56.42 -46.08 11.26
CA ALA A 38 55.14 -45.81 10.62
C ALA A 38 55.41 -45.04 9.32
N MET A 39 55.24 -45.68 8.17
CA MET A 39 55.50 -45.10 6.86
C MET A 39 54.19 -44.74 6.15
N GLY A 40 54.12 -43.53 5.61
CA GLY A 40 53.16 -43.14 4.60
C GLY A 40 53.71 -43.40 3.20
N MET A 41 52.84 -43.38 2.21
CA MET A 41 53.23 -43.44 0.80
C MET A 41 52.69 -42.21 0.08
N ALA A 42 53.55 -41.58 -0.72
CA ALA A 42 53.15 -40.55 -1.67
C ALA A 42 52.40 -41.22 -2.80
N ASP A 43 51.10 -40.93 -2.93
CA ASP A 43 50.26 -41.53 -3.95
C ASP A 43 49.27 -40.51 -4.50
N PHE A 44 48.83 -40.75 -5.74
CA PHE A 44 47.79 -39.96 -6.37
C PHE A 44 46.45 -40.26 -5.73
N ARG A 45 45.85 -39.25 -5.11
CA ARG A 45 44.56 -39.38 -4.45
C ARG A 45 43.63 -38.28 -4.86
N ASP A 46 42.35 -38.61 -4.82
CA ASP A 46 41.30 -37.63 -4.80
C ASP A 46 41.07 -37.29 -3.33
N PHE A 47 41.16 -36.01 -2.97
CA PHE A 47 40.77 -35.59 -1.64
C PHE A 47 40.07 -34.24 -1.65
N GLN A 48 39.12 -34.09 -0.73
CA GLN A 48 38.30 -32.91 -0.57
C GLN A 48 38.83 -32.06 0.58
N VAL A 49 38.86 -30.75 0.37
CA VAL A 49 39.07 -29.76 1.42
C VAL A 49 37.71 -29.32 1.91
N THR A 50 37.42 -29.54 3.19
CA THR A 50 36.13 -29.16 3.79
C THR A 50 36.31 -28.15 4.90
N VAL A 51 35.40 -27.19 5.00
CA VAL A 51 35.29 -26.28 6.15
C VAL A 51 34.01 -26.61 6.90
N ARG A 52 34.11 -26.82 8.22
CA ARG A 52 32.95 -27.17 9.06
C ARG A 52 32.50 -25.96 9.87
N THR A 53 31.19 -25.74 9.92
CA THR A 53 30.56 -24.71 10.77
C THR A 53 29.28 -25.24 11.39
N ILE A 54 28.87 -24.61 12.49
CA ILE A 54 27.55 -24.80 13.08
C ILE A 54 26.73 -23.55 12.78
N GLY A 55 25.45 -23.72 12.52
CA GLY A 55 24.51 -22.65 12.28
C GLY A 55 23.12 -22.97 12.81
N VAL A 56 22.22 -22.02 12.67
CA VAL A 56 20.81 -22.14 13.05
C VAL A 56 19.97 -22.07 11.79
N LEU A 57 19.07 -23.04 11.64
CA LEU A 57 18.10 -23.11 10.58
C LEU A 57 17.05 -22.01 10.77
N GLN A 58 16.77 -21.22 9.75
CA GLN A 58 15.74 -20.18 9.74
C GLN A 58 15.02 -20.19 8.39
N ALA A 59 13.82 -19.65 8.33
CA ALA A 59 13.20 -19.37 7.05
C ALA A 59 13.89 -18.17 6.39
N ALA A 60 14.11 -18.24 5.08
CA ALA A 60 14.73 -17.16 4.31
C ALA A 60 13.82 -15.92 4.28
N GLN A 61 12.50 -16.14 4.29
CA GLN A 61 11.49 -15.09 4.37
C GLN A 61 10.55 -15.35 5.54
N SER A 62 10.07 -14.28 6.17
CA SER A 62 9.09 -14.37 7.26
C SER A 62 8.15 -13.18 7.19
N TYR A 63 6.86 -13.44 7.26
CA TYR A 63 5.83 -12.40 7.28
C TYR A 63 5.50 -12.05 8.74
N MET A 64 5.82 -10.81 9.13
CA MET A 64 5.49 -10.31 10.47
C MET A 64 4.04 -9.83 10.50
N VAL A 65 3.28 -10.35 11.47
CA VAL A 65 1.91 -9.91 11.75
C VAL A 65 1.94 -9.02 12.99
N SER A 66 1.59 -7.76 12.77
CA SER A 66 1.47 -6.73 13.82
C SER A 66 0.07 -6.12 13.83
N SER A 67 -0.32 -5.53 14.96
CA SER A 67 -1.56 -4.75 15.01
C SER A 67 -1.49 -3.53 14.07
N GLN A 68 -2.54 -3.33 13.29
CA GLN A 68 -2.70 -2.14 12.44
C GLN A 68 -3.77 -1.18 12.97
N ILE A 69 -4.42 -1.55 14.08
CA ILE A 69 -5.47 -0.77 14.73
C ILE A 69 -4.81 0.36 15.51
N ARG A 70 -5.34 1.57 15.35
CA ARG A 70 -4.88 2.76 16.08
C ARG A 70 -5.44 2.77 17.50
N GLY A 71 -4.66 3.26 18.46
CA GLY A 71 -5.08 3.37 19.86
C GLY A 71 -4.81 2.10 20.68
N SER A 72 -5.48 1.99 21.82
CA SER A 72 -5.36 0.89 22.79
C SER A 72 -6.55 -0.08 22.77
N ASP A 73 -7.52 0.14 21.88
CA ASP A 73 -8.81 -0.56 21.88
C ASP A 73 -8.76 -1.92 21.19
N ALA A 74 -7.59 -2.29 20.65
CA ALA A 74 -7.37 -3.60 20.04
C ALA A 74 -7.16 -4.68 21.12
N LYS A 75 -8.26 -5.18 21.68
CA LYS A 75 -8.26 -6.32 22.59
C LYS A 75 -8.34 -7.63 21.81
N ILE A 76 -7.38 -8.53 22.01
CA ILE A 76 -7.38 -9.84 21.35
C ILE A 76 -8.49 -10.72 21.93
N ILE A 77 -9.44 -11.18 21.12
CA ILE A 77 -10.49 -12.14 21.52
C ILE A 77 -10.26 -13.53 20.95
N TYR A 78 -9.44 -13.65 19.91
CA TYR A 78 -8.99 -14.92 19.36
C TYR A 78 -7.55 -14.81 18.89
N LEU A 79 -6.76 -15.82 19.23
CA LEU A 79 -5.37 -15.94 18.79
C LEU A 79 -5.08 -17.38 18.39
N VAL A 80 -4.58 -17.58 17.17
CA VAL A 80 -4.11 -18.89 16.72
C VAL A 80 -3.00 -19.43 17.63
N GLY A 81 -3.05 -20.73 17.91
CA GLY A 81 -2.09 -21.38 18.80
C GLY A 81 -0.65 -21.34 18.26
N ASP A 82 0.31 -21.19 19.16
CA ASP A 82 1.73 -21.22 18.81
C ASP A 82 2.15 -22.58 18.24
N GLY A 83 2.91 -22.57 17.14
CA GLY A 83 3.32 -23.78 16.43
C GLY A 83 2.23 -24.45 15.59
N SER A 84 1.05 -23.83 15.45
CA SER A 84 -0.03 -24.35 14.59
C SER A 84 0.31 -24.18 13.11
N ARG A 85 -0.13 -25.10 12.27
CA ARG A 85 -0.13 -24.93 10.81
C ARG A 85 -1.41 -24.24 10.38
N VAL A 86 -1.28 -23.25 9.51
CA VAL A 86 -2.40 -22.48 8.98
C VAL A 86 -2.38 -22.50 7.46
N THR A 87 -3.57 -22.40 6.88
CA THR A 87 -3.76 -22.25 5.44
C THR A 87 -4.01 -20.79 5.08
N ARG A 88 -3.76 -20.42 3.83
CA ARG A 88 -4.02 -19.08 3.29
C ARG A 88 -5.48 -18.69 3.53
N GLY A 89 -5.68 -17.52 4.12
CA GLY A 89 -7.00 -16.97 4.45
C GLY A 89 -7.53 -17.39 5.81
N GLU A 90 -6.89 -18.33 6.50
CA GLU A 90 -7.26 -18.71 7.87
C GLU A 90 -7.06 -17.54 8.84
N VAL A 91 -7.95 -17.41 9.82
CA VAL A 91 -7.88 -16.32 10.80
C VAL A 91 -6.74 -16.58 11.77
N LEU A 92 -5.87 -15.60 11.94
CA LEU A 92 -4.72 -15.66 12.85
C LEU A 92 -4.99 -14.92 14.15
N VAL A 93 -5.60 -13.74 14.03
CA VAL A 93 -5.91 -12.87 15.16
C VAL A 93 -7.28 -12.26 14.91
N ARG A 94 -8.13 -12.27 15.94
CA ARG A 94 -9.35 -11.45 15.97
C ARG A 94 -9.28 -10.53 17.18
N PHE A 95 -9.50 -9.24 16.93
CA PHE A 95 -9.72 -8.24 17.94
C PHE A 95 -11.21 -8.08 18.21
N ASP A 96 -11.58 -7.58 19.39
CA ASP A 96 -12.96 -7.27 19.74
C ASP A 96 -13.55 -6.30 18.71
N PRO A 97 -14.53 -6.74 17.87
CA PRO A 97 -15.06 -5.90 16.80
C PRO A 97 -16.12 -4.93 17.32
N ALA A 98 -16.70 -5.16 18.51
CA ALA A 98 -17.84 -4.42 19.03
C ALA A 98 -17.71 -2.89 18.97
N PRO A 99 -16.61 -2.26 19.44
CA PRO A 99 -16.48 -0.80 19.35
C PRO A 99 -16.36 -0.29 17.90
N PHE A 100 -15.86 -1.11 16.98
CA PHE A 100 -15.73 -0.76 15.56
C PHE A 100 -17.05 -0.95 14.81
N GLU A 101 -17.82 -1.99 15.15
CA GLU A 101 -19.16 -2.23 14.63
C GLU A 101 -20.11 -1.11 15.05
N GLU A 102 -20.10 -0.70 16.32
CA GLU A 102 -20.87 0.43 16.82
C GLU A 102 -20.49 1.74 16.11
N ALA A 103 -19.19 1.98 15.88
CA ALA A 103 -18.73 3.14 15.12
C ALA A 103 -19.22 3.13 13.66
N VAL A 104 -19.27 1.96 13.01
CA VAL A 104 -19.82 1.81 11.66
C VAL A 104 -21.33 2.07 11.68
N GLU A 105 -22.08 1.43 12.57
CA GLU A 105 -23.54 1.57 12.67
C GLU A 105 -23.96 3.03 12.91
N THR A 106 -23.30 3.71 13.84
CA THR A 106 -23.57 5.14 14.13
C THR A 106 -23.28 6.04 12.92
N LEU A 107 -22.23 5.75 12.15
CA LEU A 107 -21.91 6.50 10.93
C LEU A 107 -22.83 6.16 9.76
N GLU A 108 -23.32 4.92 9.65
CA GLU A 108 -24.32 4.51 8.67
C GLU A 108 -25.63 5.25 8.90
N ALA A 109 -26.14 5.26 10.14
CA ALA A 109 -27.33 6.02 10.52
C ALA A 109 -27.15 7.53 10.25
N ARG A 110 -25.93 8.06 10.44
CA ARG A 110 -25.61 9.46 10.10
C ARG A 110 -25.61 9.72 8.60
N VAL A 111 -25.09 8.80 7.79
CA VAL A 111 -25.14 8.89 6.32
C VAL A 111 -26.59 8.83 5.82
N GLU A 112 -27.41 7.96 6.40
CA GLU A 112 -28.83 7.84 6.06
C GLU A 112 -29.60 9.12 6.39
N SER A 113 -29.47 9.62 7.62
CA SER A 113 -30.14 10.87 8.04
C SER A 113 -29.70 12.09 7.22
N LEU A 114 -28.41 12.21 6.89
CA LEU A 114 -27.91 13.26 6.00
C LEU A 114 -28.38 13.05 4.56
N GLY A 115 -28.55 11.80 4.10
CA GLY A 115 -29.15 11.48 2.81
C GLY A 115 -30.59 11.99 2.72
N ALA A 116 -31.40 11.74 3.75
CA ALA A 116 -32.75 12.30 3.85
C ALA A 116 -32.75 13.83 3.89
N ALA A 117 -31.79 14.44 4.61
CA ALA A 117 -31.64 15.90 4.66
C ALA A 117 -31.26 16.51 3.29
N VAL A 118 -30.42 15.83 2.48
CA VAL A 118 -30.12 16.25 1.10
C VAL A 118 -31.39 16.23 0.26
N GLU A 119 -32.18 15.16 0.34
CA GLU A 119 -33.45 15.09 -0.41
C GLU A 119 -34.42 16.18 0.01
N ALA A 120 -34.58 16.45 1.31
CA ALA A 120 -35.37 17.57 1.80
C ALA A 120 -34.88 18.93 1.27
N ALA A 121 -33.56 19.15 1.24
CA ALA A 121 -32.96 20.38 0.70
C ALA A 121 -33.16 20.52 -0.82
N LYS A 122 -33.12 19.41 -1.58
CA LYS A 122 -33.45 19.40 -3.02
C LYS A 122 -34.91 19.79 -3.25
N GLN A 123 -35.84 19.21 -2.48
CA GLN A 123 -37.26 19.56 -2.57
C GLN A 123 -37.49 21.04 -2.21
N MET A 124 -36.81 21.55 -1.19
CA MET A 124 -36.88 22.96 -0.82
C MET A 124 -36.36 23.89 -1.92
N LEU A 125 -35.26 23.54 -2.59
CA LEU A 125 -34.74 24.28 -3.74
C LEU A 125 -35.74 24.26 -4.91
N ALA A 126 -36.32 23.11 -5.23
CA ALA A 126 -37.32 22.98 -6.29
C ALA A 126 -38.56 23.83 -6.00
N TRP A 127 -39.06 23.76 -4.77
CA TRP A 127 -40.16 24.59 -4.30
C TRP A 127 -39.84 26.08 -4.42
N LYS A 128 -38.63 26.51 -3.99
CA LYS A 128 -38.23 27.91 -4.05
C LYS A 128 -38.09 28.44 -5.48
N LYS A 129 -37.62 27.60 -6.41
CA LYS A 129 -37.59 27.94 -7.84
C LYS A 129 -39.00 28.16 -8.39
N SER A 130 -39.93 27.25 -8.10
CA SER A 130 -41.32 27.36 -8.53
C SER A 130 -42.02 28.59 -7.93
N GLU A 131 -41.77 28.91 -6.67
CA GLU A 131 -42.31 30.10 -6.00
C GLU A 131 -41.83 31.39 -6.69
N VAL A 132 -40.52 31.49 -6.97
CA VAL A 132 -39.93 32.64 -7.67
C VAL A 132 -40.49 32.78 -9.09
N GLU A 133 -40.65 31.67 -9.80
CA GLU A 133 -41.22 31.67 -11.15
C GLU A 133 -42.67 32.19 -11.14
N GLN A 134 -43.48 31.77 -10.18
CA GLN A 134 -44.85 32.28 -10.00
C GLN A 134 -44.89 33.78 -9.70
N GLN A 135 -43.98 34.27 -8.84
CA GLN A 135 -43.89 35.69 -8.51
C GLN A 135 -43.51 36.52 -9.74
N ILE A 136 -42.54 36.06 -10.54
CA ILE A 136 -42.14 36.71 -11.79
C ILE A 136 -43.31 36.71 -12.79
N ALA A 137 -44.00 35.58 -12.95
CA ALA A 137 -45.15 35.48 -13.85
C ALA A 137 -46.28 36.45 -13.47
N THR A 138 -46.52 36.63 -12.17
CA THR A 138 -47.52 37.58 -11.64
C THR A 138 -47.10 39.03 -11.92
N ALA A 139 -45.82 39.37 -11.70
CA ALA A 139 -45.29 40.70 -12.01
C ALA A 139 -45.35 40.99 -13.52
N ASP A 140 -44.99 40.03 -14.37
CA ASP A 140 -45.05 40.13 -15.82
C ASP A 140 -46.50 40.23 -16.33
N TYR A 141 -47.46 39.58 -15.67
CA TYR A 141 -48.88 39.75 -15.94
C TYR A 141 -49.34 41.19 -15.64
N ASN A 142 -49.00 41.73 -14.47
CA ASN A 142 -49.36 43.10 -14.11
C ASN A 142 -48.75 44.15 -15.07
N ARG A 143 -47.49 43.93 -15.48
CA ARG A 143 -46.84 44.73 -16.52
C ARG A 143 -47.63 44.71 -17.83
N ARG A 144 -48.07 43.52 -18.29
CA ARG A 144 -48.88 43.39 -19.51
C ARG A 144 -50.22 44.12 -19.39
N VAL A 145 -50.90 44.01 -18.26
CA VAL A 145 -52.16 44.73 -18.00
C VAL A 145 -51.96 46.24 -18.09
N ALA A 146 -50.93 46.78 -17.44
CA ALA A 146 -50.60 48.21 -17.53
C ALA A 146 -50.29 48.64 -18.97
N GLY A 147 -49.57 47.81 -19.72
CA GLY A 147 -49.25 48.06 -21.14
C GLY A 147 -50.49 48.08 -22.03
N LEU A 148 -51.47 47.21 -21.77
CA LEU A 148 -52.76 47.21 -22.47
C LEU A 148 -53.58 48.46 -22.15
N GLU A 149 -53.57 48.93 -20.90
CA GLU A 149 -54.24 50.19 -20.51
C GLU A 149 -53.66 51.39 -21.27
N LEU A 150 -52.32 51.49 -21.34
CA LEU A 150 -51.64 52.53 -22.11
C LEU A 150 -51.98 52.45 -23.61
N LYS A 151 -51.99 51.23 -24.17
CA LYS A 151 -52.35 51.02 -25.58
C LYS A 151 -53.80 51.41 -25.85
N ARG A 152 -54.73 51.04 -24.96
CA ARG A 152 -56.15 51.42 -25.06
C ARG A 152 -56.32 52.93 -25.08
N LEU A 153 -55.59 53.67 -24.24
CA LEU A 153 -55.64 55.13 -24.21
C LEU A 153 -55.03 55.78 -25.46
N LYS A 154 -53.91 55.24 -25.98
CA LYS A 154 -53.23 55.80 -27.17
C LYS A 154 -53.95 55.51 -28.48
N ASP A 155 -54.44 54.29 -28.66
CA ASP A 155 -54.88 53.77 -29.96
C ASP A 155 -56.41 53.57 -30.03
N GLY A 156 -57.10 53.54 -28.88
CA GLY A 156 -58.54 53.28 -28.80
C GLY A 156 -59.31 54.46 -28.24
N ASP A 157 -59.53 54.47 -26.93
CA ASP A 157 -60.44 55.37 -26.23
C ASP A 157 -60.03 56.85 -26.38
N GLY A 158 -58.72 57.14 -26.39
CA GLY A 158 -58.22 58.51 -26.51
C GLY A 158 -58.54 59.14 -27.87
N PRO A 159 -58.10 58.56 -28.99
CA PRO A 159 -58.46 59.03 -30.33
C PRO A 159 -59.98 59.06 -30.57
N LEU A 160 -60.71 58.06 -30.05
CA LEU A 160 -62.17 58.01 -30.16
C LEU A 160 -62.83 59.19 -29.44
N SER A 161 -62.46 59.44 -28.19
CA SER A 161 -62.98 60.57 -27.40
C SER A 161 -62.59 61.91 -28.04
N LEU A 162 -61.37 62.01 -28.55
CA LEU A 162 -60.91 63.20 -29.26
C LEU A 162 -61.73 63.47 -30.53
N ALA A 163 -62.07 62.41 -31.29
CA ALA A 163 -62.96 62.50 -32.45
C ALA A 163 -64.38 62.92 -32.04
N GLN A 164 -64.94 62.37 -30.95
CA GLN A 164 -66.25 62.78 -30.44
C GLN A 164 -66.30 64.28 -30.08
N TYR A 165 -65.31 64.78 -29.33
CA TYR A 165 -65.26 66.21 -29.00
C TYR A 165 -65.05 67.09 -30.24
N ARG A 166 -64.32 66.59 -31.24
CA ARG A 166 -64.15 67.28 -32.52
C ARG A 166 -65.47 67.36 -33.28
N ASP A 167 -66.20 66.25 -33.38
CA ASP A 167 -67.50 66.21 -34.05
C ASP A 167 -68.52 67.12 -33.38
N GLU A 168 -68.54 67.19 -32.05
CA GLU A 168 -69.38 68.13 -31.30
C GLU A 168 -69.03 69.60 -31.63
N MET A 169 -67.74 69.92 -31.68
CA MET A 169 -67.25 71.23 -32.06
C MET A 169 -67.62 71.59 -33.51
N ASP A 170 -67.40 70.68 -34.45
CA ASP A 170 -67.68 70.89 -35.87
C ASP A 170 -69.18 71.05 -36.12
N LYS A 171 -70.05 70.28 -35.45
CA LYS A 171 -71.51 70.47 -35.50
C LYS A 171 -71.92 71.86 -35.00
N ALA A 172 -71.39 72.29 -33.86
CA ALA A 172 -71.68 73.63 -33.35
C ALA A 172 -71.16 74.74 -34.28
N ALA A 173 -70.00 74.54 -34.91
CA ALA A 173 -69.43 75.47 -35.90
C ALA A 173 -70.30 75.58 -37.16
N MET A 174 -70.80 74.45 -37.68
CA MET A 174 -71.69 74.42 -38.84
C MET A 174 -73.01 75.15 -38.56
N GLU A 175 -73.63 74.92 -37.41
CA GLU A 175 -74.86 75.62 -37.01
C GLU A 175 -74.64 77.13 -36.88
N LEU A 176 -73.54 77.56 -36.25
CA LEU A 176 -73.17 78.96 -36.18
C LEU A 176 -73.00 79.58 -37.58
N LYS A 177 -72.27 78.89 -38.47
CA LYS A 177 -72.06 79.34 -39.85
C LYS A 177 -73.37 79.43 -40.63
N ARG A 178 -74.31 78.48 -40.41
CA ARG A 178 -75.64 78.49 -41.04
C ARG A 178 -76.41 79.76 -40.68
N TYR A 179 -76.48 80.11 -39.38
CA TYR A 179 -77.19 81.32 -38.95
C TYR A 179 -76.45 82.61 -39.32
N GLN A 180 -75.12 82.60 -39.41
CA GLN A 180 -74.36 83.73 -39.97
C GLN A 180 -74.69 83.96 -41.45
N GLY A 181 -74.77 82.90 -42.25
CA GLY A 181 -75.23 82.97 -43.64
C GLY A 181 -76.66 83.48 -43.73
N TYR A 182 -77.58 82.93 -42.94
CA TYR A 182 -78.97 83.37 -42.88
C TYR A 182 -79.10 84.86 -42.51
N LEU A 183 -78.33 85.36 -41.55
CA LEU A 183 -78.30 86.79 -41.22
C LEU A 183 -77.79 87.63 -42.41
N SER A 184 -76.74 87.18 -43.10
CA SER A 184 -76.23 87.87 -44.31
C SER A 184 -77.27 87.95 -45.42
N ASP A 185 -78.04 86.88 -45.64
CA ASP A 185 -79.12 86.84 -46.63
C ASP A 185 -80.25 87.81 -46.24
N LEU A 186 -80.66 87.81 -44.96
CA LEU A 186 -81.66 88.75 -44.43
C LEU A 186 -81.20 90.22 -44.52
N GLU A 187 -79.92 90.50 -44.25
CA GLU A 187 -79.35 91.84 -44.38
C GLU A 187 -79.31 92.32 -45.83
N SER A 188 -79.11 91.40 -46.78
CA SER A 188 -79.18 91.69 -48.22
C SER A 188 -80.61 92.02 -48.67
N LEU A 189 -81.60 91.22 -48.26
CA LEU A 189 -83.02 91.44 -48.54
C LEU A 189 -83.55 92.78 -47.98
N ARG A 190 -83.06 93.17 -46.80
CA ARG A 190 -83.37 94.49 -46.22
C ARG A 190 -82.84 95.63 -47.10
N GLY A 191 -81.67 95.47 -47.72
CA GLY A 191 -81.12 96.41 -48.69
C GLY A 191 -81.96 96.55 -49.98
N GLU A 192 -82.72 95.51 -50.32
CA GLU A 192 -83.65 95.47 -51.46
C GLU A 192 -85.07 95.99 -51.12
N GLY A 193 -85.31 96.40 -49.86
CA GLY A 193 -86.58 97.00 -49.42
C GLY A 193 -87.54 96.05 -48.69
N PHE A 194 -87.15 94.79 -48.46
CA PHE A 194 -87.92 93.81 -47.67
C PHE A 194 -87.38 93.76 -46.23
N ASP A 195 -87.97 94.54 -45.33
CA ASP A 195 -87.53 94.62 -43.92
C ASP A 195 -88.38 93.76 -42.98
N ASN A 196 -87.73 92.88 -42.20
CA ASN A 196 -88.35 92.09 -41.13
C ASN A 196 -87.48 92.13 -39.86
N PRO A 197 -87.66 93.15 -39.01
CA PRO A 197 -86.80 93.38 -37.85
C PRO A 197 -86.89 92.26 -36.80
N ALA A 198 -88.03 91.58 -36.68
CA ALA A 198 -88.20 90.49 -35.73
C ALA A 198 -87.37 89.24 -36.09
N GLU A 199 -87.28 88.92 -37.39
CA GLU A 199 -86.45 87.80 -37.88
C GLU A 199 -84.95 88.12 -37.81
N LEU A 200 -84.55 89.37 -38.05
CA LEU A 200 -83.17 89.83 -37.89
C LEU A 200 -82.68 89.68 -36.44
N GLU A 201 -83.47 90.13 -35.46
CA GLU A 201 -83.12 89.97 -34.04
C GLU A 201 -83.07 88.49 -33.62
N ARG A 202 -84.03 87.66 -34.06
CA ARG A 202 -83.97 86.21 -33.83
C ARG A 202 -82.72 85.56 -34.44
N ALA A 203 -82.31 85.97 -35.63
CA ALA A 203 -81.09 85.46 -36.25
C ALA A 203 -79.84 85.86 -35.44
N ARG A 204 -79.80 87.10 -34.94
CA ARG A 204 -78.73 87.59 -34.04
C ARG A 204 -78.66 86.84 -32.72
N GLU A 205 -79.81 86.60 -32.07
CA GLU A 205 -79.92 85.79 -30.85
C GLU A 205 -79.47 84.34 -31.09
N ASN A 206 -79.86 83.73 -32.21
CA ASN A 206 -79.40 82.39 -32.56
C ASN A 206 -77.89 82.37 -32.78
N ILE A 207 -77.31 83.37 -33.44
CA ILE A 207 -75.86 83.48 -33.62
C ILE A 207 -75.15 83.55 -32.27
N THR A 208 -75.62 84.33 -31.30
CA THR A 208 -75.00 84.36 -29.96
C THR A 208 -75.11 83.01 -29.26
N VAL A 209 -76.28 82.38 -29.26
CA VAL A 209 -76.49 81.04 -28.68
C VAL A 209 -75.56 80.00 -29.30
N PHE A 210 -75.48 79.93 -30.63
CA PHE A 210 -74.62 78.95 -31.33
C PHE A 210 -73.13 79.29 -31.24
N ARG A 211 -72.77 80.57 -31.10
CA ARG A 211 -71.40 81.01 -30.83
C ARG A 211 -70.93 80.54 -29.46
N ASP A 212 -71.77 80.65 -28.45
CA ASP A 212 -71.45 80.18 -27.10
C ASP A 212 -71.36 78.65 -27.07
N LYS A 213 -72.25 77.95 -27.77
CA LYS A 213 -72.16 76.48 -27.96
C LYS A 213 -70.85 76.08 -28.62
N PHE A 214 -70.47 76.72 -29.73
CA PHE A 214 -69.20 76.46 -30.40
C PHE A 214 -68.00 76.75 -29.48
N THR A 215 -68.01 77.89 -28.79
CA THR A 215 -66.93 78.28 -27.88
C THR A 215 -66.77 77.26 -26.74
N SER A 216 -67.88 76.78 -26.18
CA SER A 216 -67.89 75.74 -25.15
C SER A 216 -67.36 74.40 -25.68
N ALA A 217 -67.84 73.96 -26.85
CA ALA A 217 -67.39 72.72 -27.48
C ALA A 217 -65.90 72.78 -27.86
N LYS A 218 -65.43 73.91 -28.42
CA LYS A 218 -64.03 74.17 -28.72
C LYS A 218 -63.16 74.10 -27.46
N ARG A 219 -63.57 74.74 -26.35
CA ARG A 219 -62.84 74.67 -25.08
C ARG A 219 -62.74 73.23 -24.56
N ARG A 220 -63.79 72.42 -24.68
CA ARG A 220 -63.76 71.00 -24.30
C ARG A 220 -62.78 70.21 -25.16
N TYR A 221 -62.84 70.39 -26.48
CA TYR A 221 -61.91 69.76 -27.41
C TYR A 221 -60.45 70.15 -27.12
N ASP A 222 -60.17 71.45 -27.01
CA ASP A 222 -58.82 71.96 -26.73
C ASP A 222 -58.32 71.47 -25.37
N SER A 223 -59.19 71.49 -24.34
CA SER A 223 -58.87 70.98 -23.00
C SER A 223 -58.52 69.49 -23.02
N TYR A 224 -59.34 68.68 -23.70
CA TYR A 224 -59.12 67.25 -23.79
C TYR A 224 -57.82 66.93 -24.55
N ARG A 225 -57.62 67.59 -25.69
CA ARG A 225 -56.45 67.41 -26.56
C ARG A 225 -55.15 67.82 -25.90
N GLN A 226 -55.12 68.99 -25.25
CA GLN A 226 -53.89 69.59 -24.73
C GLN A 226 -53.53 69.09 -23.33
N TYR A 227 -54.52 68.72 -22.50
CA TYR A 227 -54.28 68.43 -21.09
C TYR A 227 -54.77 67.05 -20.67
N VAL A 228 -56.04 66.71 -20.92
CA VAL A 228 -56.63 65.48 -20.36
C VAL A 228 -56.00 64.23 -20.97
N LEU A 229 -55.98 64.09 -22.30
CA LEU A 229 -55.43 62.90 -22.96
C LEU A 229 -53.92 62.74 -22.70
N PRO A 230 -53.06 63.78 -22.85
CA PRO A 230 -51.65 63.66 -22.51
C PRO A 230 -51.42 63.25 -21.04
N SER A 231 -52.17 63.83 -20.09
CA SER A 231 -52.08 63.49 -18.67
C SER A 231 -52.44 62.02 -18.40
N LEU A 232 -53.53 61.52 -19.00
CA LEU A 232 -53.93 60.11 -18.88
C LEU A 232 -52.87 59.17 -19.47
N VAL A 233 -52.30 59.53 -20.63
CA VAL A 233 -51.25 58.74 -21.29
C VAL A 233 -49.98 58.72 -20.44
N GLU A 234 -49.54 59.84 -19.88
CA GLU A 234 -48.37 59.89 -19.00
C GLU A 234 -48.60 59.13 -17.69
N ALA A 235 -49.78 59.25 -17.08
CA ALA A 235 -50.14 58.45 -15.91
C ALA A 235 -50.11 56.94 -16.20
N ALA A 236 -50.61 56.51 -17.36
CA ALA A 236 -50.55 55.12 -17.79
C ALA A 236 -49.11 54.68 -18.13
N ARG A 237 -48.27 55.54 -18.71
CA ARG A 237 -46.83 55.26 -18.91
C ARG A 237 -46.11 55.05 -17.58
N ALA A 238 -46.34 55.91 -16.60
CA ALA A 238 -45.76 55.77 -15.28
C ALA A 238 -46.19 54.45 -14.61
N LYS A 239 -47.44 53.99 -14.79
CA LYS A 239 -47.88 52.67 -14.33
C LYS A 239 -47.08 51.53 -14.98
N VAL A 240 -46.83 51.61 -16.29
CA VAL A 240 -46.02 50.60 -17.01
C VAL A 240 -44.59 50.59 -16.49
N GLU A 241 -43.96 51.77 -16.34
CA GLU A 241 -42.59 51.88 -15.84
C GLU A 241 -42.46 51.33 -14.42
N ASN A 242 -43.41 51.64 -13.53
CA ASN A 242 -43.45 51.08 -12.18
C ASN A 242 -43.60 49.55 -12.20
N ALA A 243 -44.48 49.00 -13.05
CA ALA A 243 -44.62 47.55 -13.19
C ALA A 243 -43.34 46.90 -13.74
N GLU A 244 -42.62 47.55 -14.65
CA GLU A 244 -41.31 47.10 -15.14
C GLU A 244 -40.23 47.11 -14.07
N LEU A 245 -40.22 48.13 -13.21
CA LEU A 245 -39.35 48.17 -12.03
C LEU A 245 -39.65 47.02 -11.07
N THR A 246 -40.93 46.73 -10.81
CA THR A 246 -41.34 45.59 -9.98
C THR A 246 -40.85 44.27 -10.58
N VAL A 247 -41.04 44.03 -11.88
CA VAL A 247 -40.51 42.82 -12.55
C VAL A 247 -39.00 42.69 -12.36
N ARG A 248 -38.25 43.79 -12.55
CA ARG A 248 -36.78 43.78 -12.37
C ARG A 248 -36.39 43.43 -10.94
N GLN A 249 -37.03 44.05 -9.95
CA GLN A 249 -36.79 43.80 -8.53
C GLN A 249 -37.14 42.36 -8.14
N THR A 250 -38.29 41.85 -8.58
CA THR A 250 -38.72 40.46 -8.32
C THR A 250 -37.75 39.45 -8.91
N ARG A 251 -37.25 39.68 -10.14
CA ARG A 251 -36.24 38.81 -10.75
C ARG A 251 -34.92 38.82 -9.97
N GLN A 252 -34.42 39.99 -9.59
CA GLN A 252 -33.19 40.10 -8.80
C GLN A 252 -33.32 39.42 -7.44
N ALA A 253 -34.41 39.69 -6.71
CA ALA A 253 -34.70 39.04 -5.44
C ALA A 253 -34.80 37.51 -5.61
N GLY A 254 -35.45 37.06 -6.69
CA GLY A 254 -35.58 35.65 -7.05
C GLY A 254 -34.24 34.93 -7.21
N VAL A 255 -33.27 35.57 -7.88
CA VAL A 255 -31.91 35.03 -8.02
C VAL A 255 -31.27 34.78 -6.66
N HIS A 256 -31.37 35.75 -5.73
CA HIS A 256 -30.82 35.60 -4.38
C HIS A 256 -31.52 34.50 -3.56
N LEU A 257 -32.84 34.38 -3.68
CA LEU A 257 -33.61 33.35 -2.99
C LEU A 257 -33.24 31.93 -3.46
N VAL A 258 -33.14 31.73 -4.78
CA VAL A 258 -32.73 30.45 -5.36
C VAL A 258 -31.27 30.14 -5.02
N ALA A 259 -30.38 31.14 -5.10
CA ALA A 259 -28.97 30.96 -4.75
C ALA A 259 -28.79 30.57 -3.28
N ARG A 260 -29.56 31.17 -2.36
CA ARG A 260 -29.54 30.80 -0.94
C ARG A 260 -30.01 29.36 -0.70
N ALA A 261 -31.08 28.93 -1.38
CA ALA A 261 -31.56 27.56 -1.30
C ALA A 261 -30.55 26.56 -1.89
N ALA A 262 -29.90 26.92 -3.00
CA ALA A 262 -28.85 26.10 -3.62
C ALA A 262 -27.61 25.98 -2.74
N ALA A 263 -27.18 27.06 -2.08
CA ALA A 263 -26.09 27.03 -1.11
C ALA A 263 -26.43 26.13 0.09
N GLY A 264 -27.67 26.17 0.58
CA GLY A 264 -28.15 25.27 1.63
C GLY A 264 -28.08 23.79 1.22
N LEU A 265 -28.48 23.46 -0.02
CA LEU A 265 -28.32 22.10 -0.56
C LEU A 265 -26.84 21.68 -0.60
N GLN A 266 -25.97 22.54 -1.13
CA GLN A 266 -24.54 22.26 -1.23
C GLN A 266 -23.90 22.03 0.15
N GLU A 267 -24.31 22.77 1.18
CA GLU A 267 -23.83 22.59 2.55
C GLU A 267 -24.17 21.19 3.08
N VAL A 268 -25.40 20.73 2.89
CA VAL A 268 -25.85 19.41 3.35
C VAL A 268 -25.19 18.29 2.54
N GLU A 269 -25.00 18.47 1.23
CA GLU A 269 -24.25 17.54 0.38
C GLU A 269 -22.78 17.40 0.84
N GLY A 270 -22.13 18.51 1.20
CA GLY A 270 -20.78 18.49 1.77
C GLY A 270 -20.72 17.71 3.09
N LYS A 271 -21.72 17.89 3.97
CA LYS A 271 -21.84 17.11 5.22
C LYS A 271 -22.02 15.62 4.94
N LEU A 272 -22.87 15.26 3.97
CA LEU A 272 -23.08 13.86 3.56
C LEU A 272 -21.79 13.23 3.00
N GLN A 273 -21.05 13.96 2.17
CA GLN A 273 -19.76 13.50 1.65
C GLN A 273 -18.76 13.25 2.78
N GLY A 274 -18.66 14.17 3.74
CA GLY A 274 -17.81 14.01 4.93
C GLY A 274 -18.20 12.78 5.76
N ALA A 275 -19.50 12.56 5.99
CA ALA A 275 -19.99 11.40 6.72
C ALA A 275 -19.69 10.07 5.99
N ARG A 276 -19.84 10.03 4.66
CA ARG A 276 -19.47 8.86 3.84
C ARG A 276 -17.98 8.55 3.90
N ALA A 277 -17.13 9.57 3.88
CA ALA A 277 -15.69 9.39 4.02
C ALA A 277 -15.31 8.83 5.41
N ALA A 278 -15.95 9.35 6.46
CA ALA A 278 -15.78 8.83 7.81
C ALA A 278 -16.26 7.38 7.93
N LEU A 279 -17.42 7.04 7.36
CA LEU A 279 -17.94 5.67 7.32
C LEU A 279 -16.97 4.71 6.62
N LYS A 280 -16.45 5.10 5.45
CA LYS A 280 -15.46 4.28 4.73
C LYS A 280 -14.20 4.04 5.57
N GLN A 281 -13.75 5.05 6.31
CA GLN A 281 -12.61 4.90 7.21
C GLN A 281 -12.94 3.94 8.36
N ALA A 282 -14.11 4.07 9.00
CA ALA A 282 -14.54 3.18 10.07
C ALA A 282 -14.67 1.72 9.60
N GLN A 283 -15.24 1.49 8.42
CA GLN A 283 -15.29 0.16 7.79
C GLN A 283 -13.90 -0.41 7.52
N ALA A 284 -12.93 0.42 7.12
CA ALA A 284 -11.55 0.00 6.94
C ALA A 284 -10.85 -0.33 8.27
N GLU A 285 -11.16 0.37 9.37
CA GLU A 285 -10.68 0.00 10.70
C GLU A 285 -11.34 -1.30 11.20
N LEU A 286 -12.64 -1.47 10.99
CA LEU A 286 -13.36 -2.71 11.30
C LEU A 286 -12.75 -3.90 10.56
N ALA A 287 -12.38 -3.75 9.29
CA ALA A 287 -11.72 -4.81 8.52
C ALA A 287 -10.34 -5.21 9.10
N LYS A 288 -9.67 -4.33 9.84
CA LYS A 288 -8.39 -4.65 10.52
C LYS A 288 -8.59 -5.40 11.83
N THR A 289 -9.83 -5.55 12.32
CA THR A 289 -10.12 -6.35 13.52
C THR A 289 -9.85 -7.83 13.29
N GLU A 290 -9.77 -8.28 12.04
CA GLU A 290 -9.45 -9.66 11.71
C GLU A 290 -8.21 -9.73 10.82
N ILE A 291 -7.16 -10.38 11.32
CA ILE A 291 -5.94 -10.62 10.55
C ILE A 291 -5.91 -12.07 10.08
N ARG A 292 -5.77 -12.27 8.77
CA ARG A 292 -5.74 -13.58 8.11
C ARG A 292 -4.37 -13.91 7.53
N ALA A 293 -4.11 -15.20 7.37
CA ALA A 293 -2.85 -15.71 6.82
C ALA A 293 -2.70 -15.36 5.32
N PRO A 294 -1.62 -14.69 4.89
CA PRO A 294 -1.39 -14.40 3.47
C PRO A 294 -1.01 -15.64 2.64
N PHE A 295 -0.44 -16.67 3.28
CA PHE A 295 -0.01 -17.92 2.68
C PHE A 295 -0.01 -19.04 3.73
N ASP A 296 0.12 -20.29 3.27
CA ASP A 296 0.19 -21.47 4.13
C ASP A 296 1.50 -21.48 4.92
N GLY A 297 1.45 -21.69 6.23
CA GLY A 297 2.65 -21.57 7.04
C GLY A 297 2.54 -22.10 8.45
N LEU A 298 3.65 -22.00 9.18
CA LEU A 298 3.71 -22.29 10.60
C LEU A 298 3.52 -20.98 11.37
N VAL A 299 2.68 -20.96 12.39
CA VAL A 299 2.53 -19.76 13.23
C VAL A 299 3.55 -19.80 14.36
N ILE A 300 4.31 -18.73 14.54
CA ILE A 300 5.15 -18.53 15.71
C ILE A 300 4.77 -17.22 16.38
N LEU A 301 4.31 -17.30 17.64
CA LEU A 301 3.94 -16.12 18.42
C LEU A 301 5.20 -15.32 18.80
N TYR A 302 5.14 -14.00 18.64
CA TYR A 302 6.26 -13.10 18.89
C TYR A 302 6.29 -12.66 20.35
N GLU A 303 7.44 -12.83 21.01
CA GLU A 303 7.63 -12.41 22.40
C GLU A 303 7.91 -10.92 22.49
N THR A 304 7.07 -10.19 23.24
CA THR A 304 7.26 -8.76 23.51
C THR A 304 7.16 -8.49 25.00
N TYR A 305 7.72 -7.37 25.46
CA TYR A 305 7.45 -6.90 26.81
C TYR A 305 5.98 -6.49 26.92
N ARG A 306 5.25 -7.11 27.84
CA ARG A 306 3.85 -6.86 28.19
C ARG A 306 3.72 -6.97 29.69
N ASP A 307 3.10 -5.99 30.34
CA ASP A 307 2.91 -5.98 31.80
C ASP A 307 4.23 -6.16 32.59
N GLY A 308 5.34 -5.62 32.08
CA GLY A 308 6.67 -5.73 32.69
C GLY A 308 7.38 -7.08 32.50
N GLN A 309 6.80 -8.03 31.75
CA GLN A 309 7.39 -9.33 31.47
C GLN A 309 7.57 -9.57 29.97
N LEU A 310 8.66 -10.21 29.57
CA LEU A 310 8.84 -10.68 28.20
C LEU A 310 8.02 -11.97 28.02
N ARG A 311 6.90 -11.91 27.30
CA ARG A 311 6.02 -13.07 27.08
C ARG A 311 5.32 -13.02 25.72
N LYS A 312 4.79 -14.17 25.31
CA LYS A 312 3.94 -14.30 24.11
C LYS A 312 2.56 -13.63 24.32
N PRO A 313 1.91 -13.15 23.24
CA PRO A 313 0.51 -12.72 23.26
C PRO A 313 -0.43 -13.80 23.74
N ARG A 314 -1.53 -13.37 24.36
CA ARG A 314 -2.66 -14.22 24.74
C ARG A 314 -3.98 -13.50 24.46
N GLU A 315 -5.05 -14.27 24.37
CA GLU A 315 -6.40 -13.73 24.39
C GLU A 315 -6.62 -12.92 25.67
N GLY A 316 -7.29 -11.77 25.55
CA GLY A 316 -7.47 -10.78 26.60
C GLY A 316 -6.42 -9.66 26.61
N ASP A 317 -5.26 -9.82 25.96
CA ASP A 317 -4.26 -8.76 25.86
C ASP A 317 -4.76 -7.59 25.01
N SER A 318 -4.47 -6.36 25.44
CA SER A 318 -4.57 -5.16 24.60
C SER A 318 -3.27 -4.93 23.85
N VAL A 319 -3.36 -4.58 22.56
CA VAL A 319 -2.20 -4.27 21.73
C VAL A 319 -2.28 -2.85 21.18
N ILE A 320 -1.11 -2.24 20.98
CA ILE A 320 -0.99 -0.94 20.32
C ILE A 320 -0.61 -1.10 18.85
N ILE A 321 -0.77 -0.04 18.07
CA ILE A 321 -0.38 -0.01 16.66
C ILE A 321 1.09 -0.42 16.47
N ASN A 322 1.36 -1.19 15.40
CA ASN A 322 2.66 -1.74 15.03
C ASN A 322 3.30 -2.67 16.08
N GLN A 323 2.57 -3.06 17.13
CA GLN A 323 3.04 -4.06 18.07
C GLN A 323 3.06 -5.44 17.38
N PRO A 324 4.20 -6.15 17.36
CA PRO A 324 4.29 -7.49 16.80
C PRO A 324 3.46 -8.48 17.62
N ILE A 325 2.73 -9.37 16.94
CA ILE A 325 1.90 -10.40 17.56
C ILE A 325 2.48 -11.77 17.22
N LEU A 326 2.70 -12.05 15.94
CA LEU A 326 3.21 -13.34 15.48
C LEU A 326 3.92 -13.17 14.15
N TYR A 327 4.63 -14.19 13.70
CA TYR A 327 5.18 -14.23 12.35
C TYR A 327 4.95 -15.60 11.71
N LEU A 328 4.82 -15.58 10.38
CA LEU A 328 4.67 -16.75 9.52
C LEU A 328 5.98 -16.91 8.72
N PRO A 329 6.89 -17.81 9.13
CA PRO A 329 8.06 -18.14 8.34
C PRO A 329 7.65 -18.95 7.11
N ASP A 330 8.22 -18.60 5.96
CA ASP A 330 8.09 -19.41 4.75
C ASP A 330 9.00 -20.63 4.84
N ILE A 331 8.39 -21.78 5.15
CA ILE A 331 9.12 -23.05 5.30
C ILE A 331 9.51 -23.67 3.95
N SER A 332 9.03 -23.14 2.82
CA SER A 332 9.43 -23.63 1.49
C SER A 332 10.88 -23.27 1.17
N THR A 333 11.34 -22.12 1.66
CA THR A 333 12.71 -21.63 1.47
C THR A 333 13.41 -21.49 2.82
N MET A 334 14.24 -22.47 3.14
CA MET A 334 15.01 -22.48 4.39
C MET A 334 16.46 -22.08 4.14
N GLU A 335 17.06 -21.39 5.11
CA GLU A 335 18.48 -21.07 5.12
C GLU A 335 19.11 -21.42 6.48
N VAL A 336 20.40 -21.74 6.47
CA VAL A 336 21.18 -21.94 7.69
C VAL A 336 22.10 -20.74 7.89
N LYS A 337 21.93 -20.01 8.99
CA LYS A 337 22.86 -18.94 9.40
C LYS A 337 23.92 -19.47 10.32
N GLY A 338 25.16 -19.52 9.83
CA GLY A 338 26.33 -20.00 10.56
C GLY A 338 27.39 -18.93 10.72
N ARG A 339 28.53 -19.33 11.28
CA ARG A 339 29.70 -18.47 11.43
C ARG A 339 30.99 -19.24 11.16
N VAL A 340 31.80 -18.75 10.23
CA VAL A 340 33.11 -19.34 9.88
C VAL A 340 34.22 -18.51 10.51
N ARG A 341 35.30 -19.16 10.94
CA ARG A 341 36.47 -18.49 11.51
C ARG A 341 37.25 -17.72 10.44
N GLU A 342 37.88 -16.61 10.81
CA GLU A 342 38.74 -15.79 9.92
C GLU A 342 39.82 -16.65 9.22
N VAL A 343 40.44 -17.59 9.94
CA VAL A 343 41.46 -18.49 9.39
C VAL A 343 40.95 -19.43 8.30
N ASP A 344 39.64 -19.67 8.20
CA ASP A 344 39.03 -20.55 7.21
C ASP A 344 38.35 -19.76 6.07
N LEU A 345 38.27 -18.42 6.19
CA LEU A 345 37.60 -17.55 5.23
C LEU A 345 38.23 -17.62 3.82
N HIS A 346 39.55 -17.72 3.73
CA HIS A 346 40.28 -17.79 2.45
C HIS A 346 40.01 -19.09 1.66
N LYS A 347 39.37 -20.08 2.28
CA LYS A 347 39.05 -21.38 1.65
C LYS A 347 37.65 -21.40 1.05
N ILE A 348 36.79 -20.43 1.42
CA ILE A 348 35.38 -20.45 1.05
C ILE A 348 35.05 -19.36 0.02
N ALA A 349 34.11 -19.66 -0.87
CA ALA A 349 33.65 -18.76 -1.92
C ALA A 349 32.14 -18.95 -2.15
N LEU A 350 31.45 -17.88 -2.56
CA LEU A 350 30.02 -17.92 -2.85
C LEU A 350 29.70 -18.99 -3.91
N GLY A 351 28.58 -19.67 -3.74
CA GLY A 351 28.11 -20.74 -4.63
C GLY A 351 28.69 -22.13 -4.36
N GLN A 352 29.65 -22.27 -3.44
CA GLN A 352 30.19 -23.59 -3.05
C GLN A 352 29.10 -24.49 -2.47
N GLU A 353 29.14 -25.76 -2.85
CA GLU A 353 28.26 -26.79 -2.32
C GLU A 353 28.55 -27.04 -0.83
N ALA A 354 27.48 -27.23 -0.07
CA ALA A 354 27.52 -27.52 1.34
C ALA A 354 26.58 -28.67 1.67
N THR A 355 27.06 -29.60 2.50
CA THR A 355 26.24 -30.64 3.10
C THR A 355 25.76 -30.17 4.46
N ILE A 356 24.45 -30.15 4.66
CA ILE A 356 23.79 -29.68 5.86
C ILE A 356 23.17 -30.87 6.59
N THR A 357 23.47 -31.03 7.87
CA THR A 357 22.92 -32.08 8.72
C THR A 357 22.34 -31.45 9.98
N LEU A 358 21.09 -31.77 10.31
CA LEU A 358 20.43 -31.23 11.49
C LEU A 358 20.71 -32.11 12.71
N GLU A 359 20.95 -31.50 13.87
CA GLU A 359 21.17 -32.26 15.10
C GLU A 359 19.96 -33.12 15.48
N ALA A 360 18.75 -32.64 15.17
CA ALA A 360 17.51 -33.39 15.37
C ALA A 360 17.35 -34.58 14.42
N PHE A 361 18.02 -34.57 13.25
CA PHE A 361 17.91 -35.60 12.22
C PHE A 361 19.30 -36.02 11.71
N PRO A 362 20.13 -36.70 12.52
CA PRO A 362 21.53 -36.97 12.20
C PRO A 362 21.72 -37.94 11.02
N ARG A 363 20.68 -38.68 10.62
CA ARG A 363 20.71 -39.62 9.49
C ARG A 363 20.27 -38.99 8.16
N VAL A 364 19.77 -37.76 8.18
CA VAL A 364 19.27 -37.05 6.99
C VAL A 364 20.25 -35.93 6.66
N THR A 365 20.74 -35.93 5.43
CA THR A 365 21.63 -34.88 4.91
C THR A 365 20.90 -34.10 3.83
N PHE A 366 20.93 -32.79 3.93
CA PHE A 366 20.40 -31.87 2.94
C PHE A 366 21.55 -31.27 2.13
N THR A 367 21.29 -31.00 0.86
CA THR A 367 22.20 -30.26 -0.01
C THR A 367 21.86 -28.77 0.03
N GLY A 368 22.90 -27.94 -0.08
CA GLY A 368 22.75 -26.50 -0.08
C GLY A 368 23.98 -25.81 -0.64
N ARG A 369 23.94 -24.48 -0.70
CA ARG A 369 25.04 -23.66 -1.24
C ARG A 369 25.32 -22.47 -0.36
N LEU A 370 26.59 -22.06 -0.32
CA LEU A 370 27.00 -20.84 0.37
C LEU A 370 26.46 -19.61 -0.38
N ALA A 371 25.40 -19.00 0.17
CA ALA A 371 24.65 -17.91 -0.45
C ALA A 371 25.17 -16.54 -0.03
N PHE A 372 25.74 -16.42 1.17
CA PHE A 372 26.22 -15.15 1.71
C PHE A 372 27.45 -15.31 2.58
N ILE A 373 28.37 -14.34 2.48
CA ILE A 373 29.51 -14.17 3.37
C ILE A 373 29.50 -12.71 3.83
N GLY A 374 29.36 -12.49 5.13
CA GLY A 374 29.32 -11.16 5.73
C GLY A 374 30.67 -10.45 5.63
N ALA A 375 30.65 -9.15 5.35
CA ALA A 375 31.86 -8.34 5.23
C ALA A 375 32.47 -7.93 6.59
N LEU A 376 31.69 -7.99 7.68
CA LEU A 376 32.10 -7.53 9.01
C LEU A 376 32.40 -8.72 9.92
N ALA A 377 33.59 -8.73 10.53
CA ALA A 377 33.91 -9.65 11.61
C ALA A 377 33.07 -9.31 12.85
N ALA A 378 32.20 -10.23 13.27
CA ALA A 378 31.41 -10.04 14.47
C ALA A 378 32.31 -10.27 15.71
N ARG A 379 32.70 -9.20 16.42
CA ARG A 379 33.29 -9.34 17.75
C ARG A 379 32.21 -9.83 18.72
N ARG A 380 32.45 -10.94 19.43
CA ARG A 380 31.64 -11.26 20.62
C ARG A 380 31.80 -10.10 21.61
N ARG A 381 30.68 -9.61 22.13
CA ARG A 381 30.67 -8.57 23.18
C ARG A 381 31.27 -9.07 24.51
N ASP A 382 31.64 -10.35 24.60
CA ASP A 382 31.85 -11.06 25.86
C ASP A 382 33.04 -12.05 25.89
N GLN A 383 34.09 -11.87 25.07
CA GLN A 383 35.25 -12.77 25.13
C GLN A 383 36.59 -12.06 24.95
N ARG A 384 37.50 -12.26 25.91
CA ARG A 384 38.91 -11.86 25.89
C ARG A 384 39.78 -12.67 24.89
N SER A 385 39.16 -13.36 23.92
CA SER A 385 39.85 -14.25 22.96
C SER A 385 39.83 -13.62 21.57
N GLY A 386 40.99 -13.51 20.92
CA GLY A 386 41.20 -12.83 19.63
C GLY A 386 40.61 -13.52 18.40
N ASP A 387 39.77 -14.55 18.56
CA ASP A 387 39.18 -15.29 17.44
C ASP A 387 38.05 -14.49 16.76
N LYS A 388 38.26 -14.11 15.50
CA LYS A 388 37.24 -13.44 14.68
C LYS A 388 36.42 -14.43 13.87
N TYR A 389 35.13 -14.14 13.76
CA TYR A 389 34.16 -14.94 13.00
C TYR A 389 33.43 -14.06 11.99
N PHE A 390 33.16 -14.63 10.83
CA PHE A 390 32.37 -14.04 9.76
C PHE A 390 31.05 -14.77 9.63
N GLN A 391 29.96 -14.01 9.49
CA GLN A 391 28.64 -14.58 9.29
C GLN A 391 28.54 -15.19 7.89
N VAL A 392 27.96 -16.37 7.79
CA VAL A 392 27.67 -17.02 6.51
C VAL A 392 26.23 -17.50 6.49
N SER A 393 25.59 -17.51 5.33
CA SER A 393 24.30 -18.19 5.16
C SER A 393 24.35 -19.21 4.03
N PHE A 394 23.67 -20.32 4.26
CA PHE A 394 23.56 -21.41 3.29
C PHE A 394 22.11 -21.56 2.87
N SER A 395 21.81 -21.45 1.58
CA SER A 395 20.50 -21.81 1.05
C SER A 395 20.36 -23.33 1.04
N MET A 396 19.19 -23.83 1.42
CA MET A 396 18.85 -25.25 1.27
C MET A 396 18.09 -25.46 -0.04
N ASP A 397 18.50 -26.46 -0.82
CA ASP A 397 17.86 -26.77 -2.10
C ASP A 397 16.59 -27.62 -1.90
N GLU A 398 16.47 -28.28 -0.75
CA GLU A 398 15.37 -29.15 -0.37
C GLU A 398 14.66 -28.60 0.88
N SER A 399 13.32 -28.71 0.90
CA SER A 399 12.50 -28.42 2.09
C SER A 399 11.77 -29.69 2.52
N ASP A 400 11.81 -29.96 3.83
CA ASP A 400 11.08 -31.05 4.48
C ASP A 400 10.07 -30.45 5.47
N PRO A 401 8.79 -30.87 5.47
CA PRO A 401 7.79 -30.34 6.39
C PRO A 401 8.12 -30.49 7.88
N ARG A 402 9.04 -31.38 8.24
CA ARG A 402 9.51 -31.60 9.63
C ARG A 402 10.51 -30.54 10.09
N LEU A 403 11.07 -29.76 9.17
CA LEU A 403 11.99 -28.67 9.48
C LEU A 403 11.28 -27.59 10.28
N ARG A 404 11.92 -27.13 11.36
CA ARG A 404 11.43 -26.01 12.17
C ARG A 404 12.52 -24.95 12.28
N PRO A 405 12.19 -23.66 12.11
CA PRO A 405 13.10 -22.57 12.44
C PRO A 405 13.63 -22.70 13.88
N GLY A 406 14.89 -22.37 14.07
CA GLY A 406 15.60 -22.49 15.35
C GLY A 406 16.39 -23.80 15.54
N MET A 407 16.25 -24.79 14.66
CA MET A 407 17.04 -26.03 14.75
C MET A 407 18.55 -25.77 14.52
N THR A 408 19.40 -26.44 15.30
CA THR A 408 20.85 -26.41 15.08
C THR A 408 21.24 -27.29 13.90
N ALA A 409 22.04 -26.73 12.99
CA ALA A 409 22.51 -27.37 11.78
C ALA A 409 24.04 -27.41 11.75
N ARG A 410 24.62 -28.57 11.45
CA ARG A 410 26.02 -28.72 11.10
C ARG A 410 26.16 -28.59 9.60
N VAL A 411 27.07 -27.73 9.15
CA VAL A 411 27.32 -27.48 7.74
C VAL A 411 28.76 -27.84 7.40
N VAL A 412 28.94 -28.63 6.36
CA VAL A 412 30.23 -29.01 5.78
C VAL A 412 30.31 -28.39 4.40
N ILE A 413 31.15 -27.36 4.26
CA ILE A 413 31.38 -26.62 3.02
C ILE A 413 32.47 -27.34 2.23
N HIS A 414 32.18 -27.69 0.98
CA HIS A 414 33.13 -28.35 0.07
C HIS A 414 33.98 -27.30 -0.64
N ALA A 415 35.07 -26.87 0.03
CA ALA A 415 35.91 -25.77 -0.42
C ALA A 415 36.68 -26.05 -1.70
N ALA A 416 37.20 -27.28 -1.87
CA ALA A 416 37.88 -27.70 -3.08
C ALA A 416 37.83 -29.22 -3.23
N ARG A 417 37.66 -29.68 -4.48
CA ARG A 417 37.86 -31.08 -4.87
C ARG A 417 39.12 -31.15 -5.72
N LEU A 418 40.16 -31.78 -5.18
CA LEU A 418 41.38 -32.08 -5.92
C LEU A 418 41.28 -33.52 -6.43
N SER A 419 41.52 -33.71 -7.72
CA SER A 419 41.48 -35.04 -8.35
C SER A 419 42.88 -35.41 -8.79
N ARG A 420 43.31 -36.64 -8.51
CA ARG A 420 44.62 -37.21 -8.88
C ARG A 420 45.78 -36.30 -8.50
N VAL A 421 45.83 -35.84 -7.24
CA VAL A 421 46.96 -35.06 -6.71
C VAL A 421 47.91 -35.94 -5.92
N LEU A 422 49.21 -35.72 -6.07
CA LEU A 422 50.21 -36.42 -5.28
C LEU A 422 50.08 -35.95 -3.83
N SER A 423 49.84 -36.89 -2.92
CA SER A 423 49.55 -36.55 -1.53
C SER A 423 50.23 -37.51 -0.56
N VAL A 424 50.56 -36.97 0.62
CA VAL A 424 51.12 -37.71 1.74
C VAL A 424 50.30 -37.46 3.01
N PRO A 425 50.28 -38.37 3.99
CA PRO A 425 49.59 -38.13 5.26
C PRO A 425 50.11 -36.89 5.97
N VAL A 426 49.24 -36.09 6.61
CA VAL A 426 49.62 -34.82 7.29
C VAL A 426 50.75 -35.02 8.30
N GLN A 427 50.77 -36.17 8.97
CA GLN A 427 51.79 -36.52 9.96
C GLN A 427 53.21 -36.65 9.38
N SER A 428 53.33 -36.90 8.07
CA SER A 428 54.63 -37.06 7.41
C SER A 428 55.31 -35.76 6.99
N VAL A 429 54.61 -34.63 7.10
CA VAL A 429 55.13 -33.31 6.71
C VAL A 429 55.63 -32.59 7.95
N PHE A 430 56.94 -32.41 8.04
CA PHE A 430 57.60 -31.71 9.13
C PHE A 430 57.85 -30.24 8.75
N ARG A 431 57.73 -29.36 9.73
CA ARG A 431 57.98 -27.93 9.56
C ARG A 431 58.92 -27.44 10.66
N GLU A 432 60.09 -26.96 10.27
CA GLU A 432 61.05 -26.30 11.17
C GLU A 432 61.39 -24.92 10.63
N ALA A 433 61.09 -23.90 11.43
CA ALA A 433 61.14 -22.50 11.00
C ALA A 433 60.41 -22.30 9.65
N ASP A 434 61.12 -21.83 8.62
CA ASP A 434 60.57 -21.59 7.28
C ASP A 434 60.72 -22.78 6.32
N ARG A 435 61.26 -23.92 6.77
CA ARG A 435 61.47 -25.11 5.94
C ARG A 435 60.36 -26.12 6.14
N VAL A 436 59.77 -26.58 5.03
CA VAL A 436 58.85 -27.71 5.00
C VAL A 436 59.54 -28.88 4.29
N PHE A 437 59.59 -30.02 4.94
CA PHE A 437 60.30 -31.19 4.44
C PHE A 437 59.63 -32.48 4.89
N VAL A 438 60.02 -33.58 4.24
CA VAL A 438 59.62 -34.96 4.57
C VAL A 438 60.88 -35.81 4.68
N TYR A 439 60.81 -36.90 5.45
CA TYR A 439 61.86 -37.92 5.43
C TYR A 439 61.47 -38.99 4.42
N ARG A 440 62.17 -39.06 3.29
CA ARG A 440 61.95 -40.04 2.22
C ARG A 440 62.85 -41.26 2.44
N TRP A 441 62.28 -42.45 2.29
CA TRP A 441 63.02 -43.69 2.37
C TRP A 441 63.78 -43.95 1.05
N THR A 442 65.10 -44.06 1.13
CA THR A 442 65.96 -44.32 -0.05
C THR A 442 66.26 -45.81 -0.28
N GLY A 443 65.76 -46.70 0.58
CA GLY A 443 66.05 -48.14 0.56
C GLY A 443 66.93 -48.58 1.73
N ASN A 444 67.86 -47.73 2.16
CA ASN A 444 68.78 -48.00 3.28
C ASN A 444 68.79 -46.91 4.37
N ALA A 445 68.36 -45.67 4.07
CA ALA A 445 68.37 -44.55 4.99
C ALA A 445 67.22 -43.55 4.74
N TRP A 446 66.94 -42.72 5.74
CA TRP A 446 66.02 -41.58 5.63
C TRP A 446 66.76 -40.35 5.09
N GLU A 447 66.28 -39.84 3.97
CA GLU A 447 66.77 -38.59 3.38
C GLU A 447 65.79 -37.47 3.71
N GLU A 448 66.28 -36.37 4.28
CA GLU A 448 65.49 -35.15 4.42
C GLU A 448 65.30 -34.52 3.04
N ARG A 449 64.06 -34.49 2.57
CA ARG A 449 63.68 -33.97 1.27
C ARG A 449 62.82 -32.72 1.45
N PRO A 450 63.27 -31.54 1.00
CA PRO A 450 62.41 -30.35 1.01
C PRO A 450 61.23 -30.59 0.08
N VAL A 451 60.04 -30.18 0.51
CA VAL A 451 58.81 -30.31 -0.28
C VAL A 451 58.05 -29.00 -0.33
N THR A 452 57.34 -28.78 -1.43
CA THR A 452 56.41 -27.66 -1.55
C THR A 452 54.99 -28.15 -1.24
N PRO A 453 54.44 -27.88 -0.04
CA PRO A 453 53.09 -28.30 0.30
C PRO A 453 52.07 -27.44 -0.44
N GLY A 454 51.04 -28.09 -1.00
CA GLY A 454 49.85 -27.48 -1.56
C GLY A 454 48.71 -27.41 -0.55
N ARG A 455 47.50 -27.72 -1.01
CA ARG A 455 46.32 -27.76 -0.14
C ARG A 455 46.38 -28.95 0.81
N ARG A 456 45.68 -28.86 1.94
CA ARG A 456 45.60 -29.95 2.92
C ARG A 456 44.19 -30.12 3.45
N ASN A 457 43.85 -31.34 3.84
CA ASN A 457 42.67 -31.63 4.66
C ASN A 457 43.10 -32.23 6.00
N ASP A 458 42.16 -32.83 6.73
CA ASP A 458 42.40 -33.40 8.07
C ASP A 458 43.39 -34.60 8.04
N TYR A 459 43.60 -35.23 6.88
CA TYR A 459 44.33 -36.50 6.76
C TYR A 459 45.55 -36.44 5.83
N TYR A 460 45.48 -35.68 4.73
CA TYR A 460 46.50 -35.62 3.69
C TYR A 460 46.89 -34.18 3.32
N VAL A 461 48.12 -34.02 2.85
CA VAL A 461 48.70 -32.79 2.29
C VAL A 461 49.08 -33.07 0.85
N GLU A 462 48.66 -32.20 -0.06
CA GLU A 462 49.11 -32.18 -1.46
C GLU A 462 50.57 -31.78 -1.53
N ILE A 463 51.35 -32.46 -2.36
CA ILE A 463 52.76 -32.17 -2.60
C ILE A 463 52.90 -31.70 -4.03
N LEU A 464 53.21 -30.41 -4.21
CA LEU A 464 53.38 -29.79 -5.53
C LEU A 464 54.76 -30.10 -6.12
N ASP A 465 55.77 -30.22 -5.27
CA ASP A 465 57.14 -30.53 -5.65
C ASP A 465 57.91 -31.22 -4.52
N GLY A 466 58.90 -32.02 -4.88
CA GLY A 466 59.85 -32.68 -3.96
C GLY A 466 59.71 -34.20 -3.83
N LEU A 467 58.60 -34.79 -4.28
CA LEU A 467 58.32 -36.23 -4.21
C LEU A 467 57.75 -36.80 -5.52
N GLN A 468 57.85 -38.12 -5.68
CA GLN A 468 57.23 -38.88 -6.76
C GLN A 468 56.23 -39.90 -6.20
N ALA A 469 55.29 -40.33 -7.05
CA ALA A 469 54.35 -41.39 -6.68
C ALA A 469 55.10 -42.70 -6.36
N GLY A 470 54.73 -43.35 -5.26
CA GLY A 470 55.39 -44.53 -4.73
C GLY A 470 56.49 -44.26 -3.70
N ASP A 471 56.90 -42.99 -3.51
CA ASP A 471 57.87 -42.64 -2.47
C ASP A 471 57.30 -42.92 -1.07
N ARG A 472 58.09 -43.58 -0.22
CA ARG A 472 57.72 -43.85 1.18
C ARG A 472 58.25 -42.74 2.08
N VAL A 473 57.40 -42.21 2.94
CA VAL A 473 57.71 -41.09 3.83
C VAL A 473 57.48 -41.48 5.29
N ALA A 474 58.32 -40.99 6.21
CA ALA A 474 58.14 -41.27 7.64
C ALA A 474 56.95 -40.47 8.21
N LEU A 475 56.08 -41.12 9.00
CA LEU A 475 54.96 -40.47 9.72
C LEU A 475 55.39 -39.91 11.08
N VAL A 476 56.56 -40.30 11.55
CA VAL A 476 57.18 -39.85 12.80
C VAL A 476 58.61 -39.47 12.48
N ARG A 477 59.15 -38.47 13.18
CA ARG A 477 60.54 -38.05 12.97
C ARG A 477 61.48 -39.24 13.26
N PRO A 478 62.27 -39.71 12.28
CA PRO A 478 63.19 -40.80 12.50
C PRO A 478 64.28 -40.36 13.49
N LEU A 479 64.63 -41.24 14.42
CA LEU A 479 65.70 -41.00 15.36
C LEU A 479 67.02 -41.04 14.58
N SER A 480 67.77 -39.93 14.58
CA SER A 480 69.12 -39.88 14.02
C SER A 480 69.99 -40.94 14.70
N ARG A 481 70.50 -41.92 13.95
CA ARG A 481 71.56 -42.84 14.40
C ARG A 481 72.90 -42.37 13.87
#